data_AF-A0A558CWY3-F1
#
_entry.id   AF-A0A558CWY3-F1
#
_cell.length_a   1.000
_cell.length_b   1.000
_cell.length_c   1.000
_cell.angle_alpha   90.00
_cell.angle_beta   90.00
_cell.angle_gamma   90.00
#
_symmetry.space_group_name_H-M   'P 1'
#
loop_
_entity.id
_entity.type
_entity.pdbx_description
1 polymer ?
#
loop_
_entity_poly.entity_id
_entity_poly.type
_entity_poly.pdbx_seq_one_letter_code
_entity_poly.pdbx_strand_id
1 'polypeptide(L)'
;MDTAVSGTEVDVRALVAGLAGPECEVDDGDTWVAVRRAGLRIPSQGWKIHISARPGTLGETLGRVLPVLFAAECEFKVARSPEVLRELNTGDLDPGVVGKAITVYAAEEAVVPLGLRLAEATRGLSGPRIVSDRRLRRDAPVYYRYGPFQPQYRVDDNGDFELVVVGPDGEVLPGAAGPEFDCPPWTSDPFRPAARSGAATASAASPGNGNPGPTLGGIYRLTSGVMRGPRGSVYRAVDQGGRRLVIKEARAYVSERTDGLDIRWQIRNERRILQALEGVAGVPGLVDHFRHGEDEYLVTTEEGTTDLNRFVNENGRFFDEPGNTGR
;
A
#
# COMPACT_ATOMS: atom_id res chain seq x y z
N MET A 1 8.31 36.04 5.13
CA MET A 1 8.67 35.70 6.52
C MET A 1 7.81 34.49 6.87
N ASP A 2 8.16 33.34 6.30
CA ASP A 2 7.40 32.10 6.45
C ASP A 2 7.96 31.35 7.65
N THR A 3 7.15 31.28 8.70
CA THR A 3 7.38 30.38 9.81
C THR A 3 7.18 28.96 9.29
N ALA A 4 8.28 28.32 8.91
CA ALA A 4 8.34 26.86 8.86
C ALA A 4 7.86 26.35 10.22
N VAL A 5 6.71 25.68 10.24
CA VAL A 5 6.30 24.89 11.41
C VAL A 5 7.34 23.79 11.52
N SER A 6 8.35 24.06 12.35
CA SER A 6 9.23 23.06 12.94
C SER A 6 8.32 22.12 13.71
N GLY A 7 7.83 21.08 13.02
CA GLY A 7 7.20 19.95 13.67
C GLY A 7 8.24 19.35 14.59
N THR A 8 7.96 19.32 15.89
CA THR A 8 8.80 18.63 16.86
C THR A 8 8.96 17.20 16.36
N GLU A 9 10.20 16.81 16.05
CA GLU A 9 10.52 15.48 15.57
C GLU A 9 10.07 14.48 16.65
N VAL A 10 9.19 13.55 16.27
CA VAL A 10 8.63 12.60 17.24
C VAL A 10 9.71 11.59 17.64
N ASP A 11 10.06 11.59 18.92
CA ASP A 11 10.89 10.53 19.50
C ASP A 11 10.03 9.30 19.80
N VAL A 12 9.95 8.40 18.82
CA VAL A 12 9.16 7.16 18.92
C VAL A 12 9.64 6.29 20.08
N ARG A 13 10.95 6.21 20.30
CA ARG A 13 11.52 5.41 21.37
C ARG A 13 11.11 5.96 22.73
N ALA A 14 11.20 7.27 22.93
CA ALA A 14 10.78 7.91 24.17
C ALA A 14 9.27 7.72 24.43
N LEU A 15 8.43 7.82 23.39
CA LEU A 15 6.99 7.56 23.52
C LEU A 15 6.69 6.11 23.94
N VAL A 16 7.37 5.14 23.32
CA VAL A 16 7.21 3.71 23.66
C VAL A 16 7.72 3.45 25.08
N ALA A 17 8.92 3.92 25.41
CA ALA A 17 9.52 3.72 26.72
C ALA A 17 8.71 4.38 27.86
N GLY A 18 8.07 5.53 27.60
CA GLY A 18 7.23 6.21 28.58
C GLY A 18 5.93 5.48 28.94
N LEU A 19 5.50 4.53 28.10
CA LEU A 19 4.28 3.72 28.31
C LEU A 19 4.59 2.25 28.65
N ALA A 20 5.81 1.79 28.39
CA ALA A 20 6.23 0.42 28.66
C ALA A 20 6.31 0.14 30.16
N GLY A 21 5.50 -0.82 30.62
CA GLY A 21 5.59 -1.36 31.97
C GLY A 21 6.76 -2.34 32.14
N PRO A 22 7.05 -2.80 33.37
CA PRO A 22 8.13 -3.76 33.65
C PRO A 22 7.95 -5.11 32.95
N GLU A 23 6.74 -5.46 32.53
CA GLU A 23 6.43 -6.66 31.75
C GLU A 23 6.72 -6.52 30.25
N CYS A 24 7.09 -5.32 29.79
CA CYS A 24 7.36 -5.04 28.39
C CYS A 24 8.86 -5.11 28.09
N GLU A 25 9.23 -5.87 27.07
CA GLU A 25 10.56 -5.86 26.48
C GLU A 25 10.54 -5.00 25.23
N VAL A 26 11.38 -3.95 25.20
CA VAL A 26 11.49 -3.02 24.07
C VAL A 26 12.78 -3.32 23.31
N ASP A 27 12.64 -3.69 22.04
CA ASP A 27 13.73 -3.90 21.09
C ASP A 27 13.82 -2.69 20.14
N ASP A 28 14.91 -1.93 20.23
CA ASP A 28 15.15 -0.71 19.48
C ASP A 28 16.03 -0.98 18.25
N GLY A 29 15.39 -1.41 17.16
CA GLY A 29 16.06 -1.71 15.91
C GLY A 29 16.18 -0.52 14.96
N ASP A 30 17.00 -0.68 13.92
CA ASP A 30 17.29 0.37 12.92
C ASP A 30 16.10 0.76 12.03
N THR A 31 15.05 -0.05 12.00
CA THR A 31 13.80 0.24 11.24
C THR A 31 12.58 0.27 12.15
N TRP A 32 12.54 -0.65 13.12
CA TRP A 32 11.37 -0.90 13.95
C TRP A 32 11.74 -0.79 15.43
N VAL A 33 10.90 -0.12 16.20
CA VAL A 33 10.84 -0.29 17.65
C VAL A 33 9.79 -1.34 17.93
N ALA A 34 10.18 -2.49 18.48
CA ALA A 34 9.29 -3.60 18.79
C ALA A 34 9.04 -3.72 20.30
N VAL A 35 7.81 -4.04 20.67
CA VAL A 35 7.39 -4.27 22.05
C VAL A 35 6.87 -5.69 22.15
N ARG A 36 7.55 -6.49 22.97
CA ARG A 36 7.12 -7.84 23.39
C ARG A 36 6.65 -7.80 24.83
N ARG A 37 5.78 -8.72 25.21
CA ARG A 37 5.29 -8.83 26.59
C ARG A 37 5.78 -10.14 27.20
N ALA A 38 6.51 -10.04 28.31
CA ALA A 38 7.01 -11.18 29.04
C ALA A 38 5.86 -12.12 29.44
N GLY A 39 5.98 -13.40 29.07
CA GLY A 39 4.98 -14.43 29.37
C GLY A 39 3.75 -14.46 28.47
N LEU A 40 3.56 -13.49 27.57
CA LEU A 40 2.49 -13.53 26.58
C LEU A 40 2.85 -14.55 25.48
N ARG A 41 1.97 -15.52 25.25
CA ARG A 41 2.14 -16.51 24.18
C ARG A 41 1.34 -16.08 22.96
N ILE A 42 2.04 -15.55 21.98
CA ILE A 42 1.47 -15.23 20.68
C ILE A 42 1.65 -16.44 19.72
N PRO A 43 0.66 -16.77 18.87
CA PRO A 43 0.80 -17.78 17.81
C PRO A 43 1.99 -17.54 16.86
N SER A 44 2.45 -18.56 16.13
CA SER A 44 3.49 -18.39 15.10
C SER A 44 2.97 -17.70 13.83
N GLN A 45 1.66 -17.74 13.61
CA GLN A 45 0.93 -17.14 12.49
C GLN A 45 -0.50 -16.81 12.89
N GLY A 46 -1.13 -15.91 12.15
CA GLY A 46 -2.52 -15.54 12.38
C GLY A 46 -2.93 -14.27 11.65
N TRP A 47 -4.05 -13.71 12.05
CA TRP A 47 -4.49 -12.39 11.62
C TRP A 47 -3.66 -11.30 12.33
N LYS A 48 -2.93 -10.50 11.56
CA LYS A 48 -2.21 -9.33 12.07
C LYS A 48 -2.88 -8.05 11.59
N ILE A 49 -2.84 -7.04 12.45
CA ILE A 49 -3.39 -5.72 12.17
C ILE A 49 -2.23 -4.81 11.75
N HIS A 50 -2.43 -4.03 10.70
CA HIS A 50 -1.51 -2.98 10.29
C HIS A 50 -2.21 -1.63 10.39
N ILE A 51 -1.48 -0.61 10.83
CA ILE A 51 -1.97 0.77 10.88
C ILE A 51 -1.09 1.58 9.95
N SER A 52 -1.75 2.27 9.02
CA SER A 52 -1.10 3.15 8.07
C SER A 52 -1.03 4.58 8.57
N ALA A 53 0.10 5.22 8.29
CA ALA A 53 0.36 6.59 8.67
C ALA A 53 1.24 7.27 7.62
N ARG A 54 1.09 8.58 7.52
CA ARG A 54 2.01 9.45 6.79
C ARG A 54 3.18 9.83 7.71
N PRO A 55 4.39 10.06 7.16
CA PRO A 55 5.52 10.56 7.94
C PRO A 55 5.16 11.78 8.81
N GLY A 56 4.47 12.77 8.22
CA GLY A 56 4.07 13.99 8.94
C GLY A 56 3.00 13.79 10.03
N THR A 57 2.31 12.65 10.06
CA THR A 57 1.25 12.32 11.03
C THR A 57 1.63 11.17 11.97
N LEU A 58 2.89 10.71 11.93
CA LEU A 58 3.32 9.54 12.70
C LEU A 58 3.14 9.78 14.21
N GLY A 59 3.57 10.93 14.73
CA GLY A 59 3.45 11.24 16.16
C GLY A 59 2.00 11.30 16.64
N GLU A 60 1.10 11.91 15.87
CA GLU A 60 -0.34 11.91 16.16
C GLU A 60 -0.91 10.49 16.15
N THR A 61 -0.54 9.68 15.16
CA THR A 61 -0.98 8.28 15.06
C THR A 61 -0.53 7.49 16.29
N LEU A 62 0.75 7.60 16.67
CA LEU A 62 1.31 6.95 17.86
C LEU A 62 0.62 7.38 19.15
N GLY A 63 0.37 8.68 19.32
CA GLY A 63 -0.32 9.22 20.48
C GLY A 63 -1.73 8.64 20.67
N ARG A 64 -2.41 8.26 19.58
CA ARG A 64 -3.75 7.66 19.64
C ARG A 64 -3.74 6.14 19.80
N VAL A 65 -2.76 5.45 19.20
CA VAL A 65 -2.73 3.97 19.15
C VAL A 65 -2.00 3.35 20.33
N LEU A 66 -0.91 3.95 20.81
CA LEU A 66 -0.08 3.36 21.86
C LEU A 66 -0.88 3.10 23.15
N PRO A 67 -1.74 4.01 23.66
CA PRO A 67 -2.56 3.72 24.83
C PRO A 67 -3.49 2.51 24.65
N VAL A 68 -3.98 2.28 23.42
CA VAL A 68 -4.83 1.12 23.09
C VAL A 68 -4.01 -0.16 23.10
N LEU A 69 -2.81 -0.14 22.52
CA LEU A 69 -1.90 -1.29 22.43
C LEU A 69 -1.33 -1.69 23.80
N PHE A 70 -0.93 -0.71 24.61
CA PHE A 70 -0.45 -0.96 25.98
C PHE A 70 -1.56 -1.41 26.95
N ALA A 71 -2.82 -1.19 26.61
CA ALA A 71 -3.96 -1.73 27.36
C ALA A 71 -4.45 -3.11 26.84
N ALA A 72 -3.79 -3.69 25.83
CA ALA A 72 -4.19 -4.96 25.21
C ALA A 72 -3.08 -6.02 25.34
N GLU A 73 -3.50 -7.29 25.37
CA GLU A 73 -2.59 -8.45 25.31
C GLU A 73 -2.15 -8.69 23.86
N CYS A 74 -1.22 -7.85 23.40
CA CYS A 74 -0.63 -7.96 22.07
C CYS A 74 0.86 -7.60 22.11
N GLU A 75 1.57 -8.08 21.09
CA GLU A 75 2.89 -7.58 20.71
C GLU A 75 2.74 -6.67 19.50
N PHE A 76 3.66 -5.72 19.32
CA PHE A 76 3.60 -4.84 18.17
C PHE A 76 4.97 -4.28 17.84
N LYS A 77 5.08 -3.74 16.62
CA LYS A 77 6.25 -2.95 16.20
C LYS A 77 5.79 -1.69 15.48
N VAL A 78 6.56 -0.63 15.64
CA VAL A 78 6.29 0.68 15.06
C VAL A 78 7.51 1.17 14.27
N ALA A 79 7.30 1.87 13.16
CA ALA A 79 8.38 2.51 12.43
C ALA A 79 9.12 3.49 13.36
N ARG A 80 10.45 3.40 13.41
CA ARG A 80 11.23 4.09 14.45
C ARG A 80 11.23 5.62 14.36
N SER A 81 10.96 6.18 13.19
CA SER A 81 10.94 7.63 12.98
C SER A 81 10.13 8.01 11.73
N PRO A 82 9.75 9.28 11.56
CA PRO A 82 9.14 9.79 10.33
C PRO A 82 10.01 9.56 9.09
N GLU A 83 11.34 9.64 9.22
CA GLU A 83 12.34 9.47 8.15
C GLU A 83 12.35 8.04 7.65
N VAL A 84 12.40 7.08 8.59
CA VAL A 84 12.30 5.67 8.23
C VAL A 84 10.95 5.37 7.63
N LEU A 85 9.85 5.88 8.19
CA LEU A 85 8.52 5.67 7.61
C LEU A 85 8.40 6.27 6.20
N ARG A 86 9.07 7.39 5.94
CA ARG A 86 9.12 8.00 4.60
C ARG A 86 9.78 7.07 3.60
N GLU A 87 10.91 6.47 3.96
CA GLU A 87 11.61 5.49 3.13
C GLU A 87 10.77 4.22 2.90
N LEU A 88 10.17 3.67 3.95
CA LEU A 88 9.26 2.51 3.81
C LEU A 88 8.09 2.81 2.86
N ASN A 89 7.57 4.04 2.89
CA ASN A 89 6.47 4.48 2.05
C ASN A 89 6.87 4.83 0.60
N THR A 90 8.15 4.75 0.21
CA THR A 90 8.55 4.84 -1.21
C THR A 90 8.21 3.55 -1.96
N GLY A 91 8.30 2.42 -1.26
CA GLY A 91 8.19 1.07 -1.79
C GLY A 91 9.42 0.59 -2.57
N ASP A 92 10.55 1.29 -2.48
CA ASP A 92 11.78 0.95 -3.22
C ASP A 92 12.54 -0.21 -2.56
N LEU A 93 12.53 -0.29 -1.24
CA LEU A 93 13.13 -1.40 -0.48
C LEU A 93 12.26 -2.65 -0.54
N ASP A 94 10.98 -2.51 -0.18
CA ASP A 94 10.00 -3.60 -0.22
C ASP A 94 8.61 -2.99 -0.49
N PRO A 95 7.98 -3.27 -1.64
CA PRO A 95 6.60 -2.85 -1.91
C PRO A 95 5.60 -3.31 -0.84
N GLY A 96 5.90 -4.43 -0.17
CA GLY A 96 5.09 -5.04 0.87
C GLY A 96 5.06 -4.27 2.18
N VAL A 97 5.98 -3.33 2.44
CA VAL A 97 5.97 -2.51 3.68
C VAL A 97 5.27 -1.17 3.53
N VAL A 98 4.89 -0.77 2.32
CA VAL A 98 4.25 0.52 2.06
C VAL A 98 2.97 0.67 2.90
N GLY A 99 2.93 1.75 3.67
CA GLY A 99 1.84 2.06 4.59
C GLY A 99 1.86 1.26 5.89
N LYS A 100 2.80 0.35 6.16
CA LYS A 100 2.82 -0.44 7.41
C LYS A 100 3.56 0.30 8.52
N ALA A 101 3.04 1.43 8.99
CA ALA A 101 3.69 2.19 10.06
C ALA A 101 3.72 1.42 11.39
N ILE A 102 2.68 0.63 11.67
CA ILE A 102 2.57 -0.20 12.86
C ILE A 102 2.08 -1.58 12.45
N THR A 103 2.65 -2.64 13.03
CA THR A 103 2.14 -4.02 12.94
C THR A 103 1.80 -4.53 14.33
N VAL A 104 0.63 -5.15 14.49
CA VAL A 104 0.14 -5.67 15.76
C VAL A 104 -0.13 -7.17 15.63
N TYR A 105 0.33 -7.92 16.62
CA TYR A 105 0.23 -9.37 16.74
C TYR A 105 -0.55 -9.69 18.02
N ALA A 106 -1.67 -10.38 17.87
CA ALA A 106 -2.56 -10.75 18.97
C ALA A 106 -3.06 -12.18 18.79
N ALA A 107 -3.57 -12.76 19.88
CA ALA A 107 -4.35 -14.00 19.79
C ALA A 107 -5.62 -13.78 18.95
N GLU A 108 -6.11 -14.83 18.30
CA GLU A 108 -7.19 -14.75 17.30
C GLU A 108 -8.46 -14.11 17.87
N GLU A 109 -8.84 -14.48 19.10
CA GLU A 109 -9.98 -13.96 19.83
C GLU A 109 -9.88 -12.45 20.14
N ALA A 110 -8.67 -11.90 20.19
CA ALA A 110 -8.41 -10.50 20.49
C ALA A 110 -8.37 -9.61 19.24
N VAL A 111 -8.21 -10.19 18.05
CA VAL A 111 -8.03 -9.43 16.79
C VAL A 111 -9.22 -8.53 16.49
N VAL A 112 -10.45 -9.04 16.58
CA VAL A 112 -11.67 -8.26 16.29
C VAL A 112 -11.84 -7.09 17.27
N PRO A 113 -11.92 -7.29 18.59
CA PRO A 113 -12.11 -6.18 19.53
C PRO A 113 -10.95 -5.17 19.48
N LEU A 114 -9.71 -5.63 19.31
CA LEU A 114 -8.55 -4.74 19.18
C LEU A 114 -8.61 -3.91 17.89
N GLY A 115 -8.90 -4.54 16.75
CA GLY A 115 -9.03 -3.87 15.46
C GLY A 115 -10.10 -2.78 15.46
N LEU A 116 -11.25 -3.03 16.10
CA LEU A 116 -12.33 -2.04 16.24
C LEU A 116 -11.91 -0.85 17.13
N ARG A 117 -11.24 -1.10 18.26
CA ARG A 117 -10.71 -0.03 19.13
C ARG A 117 -9.68 0.82 18.42
N LEU A 118 -8.77 0.20 17.66
CA LEU A 118 -7.76 0.90 16.87
C LEU A 118 -8.40 1.71 15.74
N ALA A 119 -9.41 1.17 15.06
CA ALA A 119 -10.14 1.89 14.03
C ALA A 119 -10.84 3.13 14.59
N GLU A 120 -11.41 3.03 15.80
CA GLU A 120 -12.01 4.19 16.46
C GLU A 120 -10.98 5.23 16.88
N ALA A 121 -9.89 4.80 17.53
CA ALA A 121 -8.81 5.69 17.94
C ALA A 121 -8.19 6.45 16.74
N THR A 122 -8.11 5.82 15.57
CA THR A 122 -7.48 6.38 14.37
C THR A 122 -8.46 6.98 13.37
N ARG A 123 -9.72 7.19 13.77
CA ARG A 123 -10.74 7.81 12.92
C ARG A 123 -10.28 9.19 12.43
N GLY A 124 -10.43 9.42 11.13
CA GLY A 124 -10.07 10.66 10.44
C GLY A 124 -8.59 10.77 10.06
N LEU A 125 -7.75 9.81 10.46
CA LEU A 125 -6.36 9.76 9.99
C LEU A 125 -6.29 9.10 8.60
N SER A 126 -5.26 9.48 7.85
CA SER A 126 -4.99 8.96 6.49
C SER A 126 -3.56 8.47 6.40
N GLY A 127 -3.32 7.58 5.44
CA GLY A 127 -2.00 7.05 5.11
C GLY A 127 -2.05 6.29 3.79
N PRO A 128 -0.89 5.83 3.28
CA PRO A 128 -0.84 4.99 2.08
C PRO A 128 -1.77 3.79 2.21
N ARG A 129 -2.46 3.43 1.11
CA ARG A 129 -3.18 2.16 1.04
C ARG A 129 -2.18 1.01 1.15
N ILE A 130 -2.37 0.12 2.12
CA ILE A 130 -1.64 -1.14 2.19
C ILE A 130 -2.29 -2.10 1.20
N VAL A 131 -1.57 -2.43 0.13
CA VAL A 131 -2.10 -3.18 -1.03
C VAL A 131 -2.38 -4.65 -0.69
N SER A 132 -1.49 -5.26 0.10
CA SER A 132 -1.57 -6.66 0.51
C SER A 132 -2.64 -6.95 1.55
N ASP A 133 -3.35 -5.93 2.03
CA ASP A 133 -4.20 -6.02 3.21
C ASP A 133 -5.61 -5.50 2.92
N ARG A 134 -6.57 -5.97 3.71
CA ARG A 134 -7.94 -5.48 3.65
C ARG A 134 -8.12 -4.34 4.65
N ARG A 135 -8.70 -3.23 4.20
CA ARG A 135 -9.05 -2.10 5.07
C ARG A 135 -10.27 -2.45 5.91
N LEU A 136 -10.16 -2.26 7.22
CA LEU A 136 -11.24 -2.53 8.19
C LEU A 136 -12.39 -1.53 8.01
N ARG A 137 -12.11 -0.22 8.04
CA ARG A 137 -13.10 0.86 7.91
C ARG A 137 -12.58 1.96 6.98
N ARG A 138 -13.47 2.63 6.23
CA ARG A 138 -13.07 3.65 5.24
C ARG A 138 -12.50 4.93 5.84
N ASP A 139 -12.87 5.27 7.07
CA ASP A 139 -12.50 6.50 7.78
C ASP A 139 -11.33 6.28 8.78
N ALA A 140 -10.73 5.09 8.80
CA ALA A 140 -9.59 4.76 9.66
C ALA A 140 -8.51 4.03 8.84
N PRO A 141 -7.22 4.30 9.03
CA PRO A 141 -6.14 3.66 8.27
C PRO A 141 -5.75 2.31 8.91
N VAL A 142 -6.74 1.50 9.30
CA VAL A 142 -6.53 0.18 9.92
C VAL A 142 -6.80 -0.92 8.88
N TYR A 143 -5.84 -1.81 8.76
CA TYR A 143 -5.79 -2.88 7.77
C TYR A 143 -5.49 -4.20 8.46
N TYR A 144 -5.78 -5.31 7.81
CA TYR A 144 -5.45 -6.63 8.32
C TYR A 144 -5.18 -7.62 7.19
N ARG A 145 -4.37 -8.63 7.52
CA ARG A 145 -4.14 -9.81 6.68
C ARG A 145 -3.75 -11.01 7.54
N TYR A 146 -3.91 -12.20 6.99
CA TYR A 146 -3.32 -13.40 7.56
C TYR A 146 -1.84 -13.47 7.19
N GLY A 147 -1.00 -13.95 8.10
CA GLY A 147 0.41 -14.17 7.81
C GLY A 147 1.21 -14.66 9.01
N PRO A 148 2.50 -14.93 8.81
CA PRO A 148 3.39 -15.33 9.87
C PRO A 148 3.67 -14.14 10.79
N PHE A 149 3.79 -14.43 12.07
CA PHE A 149 4.17 -13.50 13.12
C PHE A 149 5.66 -13.59 13.40
N GLN A 150 6.20 -14.81 13.34
CA GLN A 150 7.64 -15.09 13.32
C GLN A 150 8.02 -15.66 11.95
N PRO A 151 9.23 -15.39 11.43
CA PRO A 151 9.65 -15.96 10.17
C PRO A 151 9.59 -17.49 10.17
N GLN A 152 8.79 -18.04 9.27
CA GLN A 152 8.68 -19.48 9.01
C GLN A 152 9.09 -19.69 7.56
N TYR A 153 10.15 -20.46 7.32
CA TYR A 153 10.68 -20.64 5.98
C TYR A 153 10.49 -22.05 5.45
N ARG A 154 10.22 -22.16 4.15
CA ARG A 154 10.39 -23.38 3.37
C ARG A 154 11.42 -23.11 2.28
N VAL A 155 12.20 -24.12 1.93
CA VAL A 155 13.09 -24.04 0.76
C VAL A 155 12.27 -24.37 -0.48
N ASP A 156 12.29 -23.50 -1.48
CA ASP A 156 11.63 -23.73 -2.77
C ASP A 156 12.45 -24.68 -3.68
N ASP A 157 11.95 -24.96 -4.87
CA ASP A 157 12.63 -25.85 -5.83
C ASP A 157 13.98 -25.29 -6.33
N ASN A 158 14.22 -23.98 -6.15
CA ASN A 158 15.46 -23.30 -6.52
C ASN A 158 16.48 -23.24 -5.37
N GLY A 159 16.10 -23.66 -4.16
CA GLY A 159 16.94 -23.57 -2.97
C GLY A 159 16.78 -22.26 -2.20
N ASP A 160 15.85 -21.39 -2.59
CA ASP A 160 15.58 -20.11 -1.95
C ASP A 160 14.64 -20.27 -0.75
N PHE A 161 14.85 -19.45 0.28
CA PHE A 161 13.98 -19.45 1.46
C PHE A 161 12.72 -18.61 1.22
N GLU A 162 11.58 -19.28 1.18
CA GLU A 162 10.27 -18.65 1.09
C GLU A 162 9.60 -18.56 2.45
N LEU A 163 9.10 -17.37 2.80
CA LEU A 163 8.28 -17.17 3.98
C LEU A 163 6.90 -17.82 3.78
N VAL A 164 6.45 -18.65 4.72
CA VAL A 164 5.23 -19.45 4.59
C VAL A 164 4.27 -19.32 5.78
N VAL A 165 3.03 -19.74 5.56
CA VAL A 165 2.06 -20.12 6.60
C VAL A 165 1.64 -21.57 6.39
N VAL A 166 1.41 -22.28 7.49
CA VAL A 166 1.07 -23.71 7.47
C VAL A 166 -0.35 -23.91 8.00
N GLY A 167 -1.18 -24.57 7.20
CA GLY A 167 -2.56 -24.92 7.54
C GLY A 167 -2.63 -26.05 8.59
N PRO A 168 -3.83 -26.28 9.15
CA PRO A 168 -4.03 -27.32 10.17
C PRO A 168 -3.74 -28.74 9.64
N ASP A 169 -3.93 -28.97 8.34
CA ASP A 169 -3.68 -30.26 7.69
C ASP A 169 -2.29 -30.31 7.01
N GLY A 170 -1.44 -29.30 7.27
CA GLY A 170 -0.08 -29.21 6.76
C GLY A 170 0.03 -28.54 5.39
N GLU A 171 -1.04 -27.95 4.85
CA GLU A 171 -0.96 -27.20 3.60
C GLU A 171 -0.06 -25.98 3.75
N VAL A 172 0.76 -25.68 2.76
CA VAL A 172 1.71 -24.56 2.83
C VAL A 172 1.31 -23.51 1.82
N LEU A 173 1.08 -22.27 2.29
CA LEU A 173 0.84 -21.12 1.44
C LEU A 173 1.92 -20.03 1.64
N PRO A 174 2.16 -19.16 0.64
CA PRO A 174 3.04 -18.01 0.80
C PRO A 174 2.61 -17.12 1.98
N GLY A 175 3.54 -16.77 2.86
CA GLY A 175 3.33 -15.90 4.02
C GLY A 175 3.69 -14.42 3.77
N ALA A 176 4.45 -14.17 2.70
CA ALA A 176 4.83 -12.84 2.25
C ALA A 176 3.61 -11.97 1.90
N ALA A 177 3.78 -10.65 1.94
CA ALA A 177 2.72 -9.73 1.54
C ALA A 177 2.52 -9.81 0.01
N GLY A 178 1.38 -10.36 -0.41
CA GLY A 178 1.05 -10.49 -1.84
C GLY A 178 0.61 -9.17 -2.50
N PRO A 179 0.36 -9.20 -3.81
CA PRO A 179 -0.11 -8.05 -4.58
C PRO A 179 -1.57 -7.67 -4.29
N GLU A 180 -2.27 -8.49 -3.51
CA GLU A 180 -3.64 -8.26 -3.05
C GLU A 180 -3.87 -8.99 -1.72
N PHE A 181 -5.01 -8.69 -1.08
CA PHE A 181 -5.44 -9.40 0.11
C PHE A 181 -5.86 -10.82 -0.23
N ASP A 182 -5.39 -11.77 0.58
CA ASP A 182 -5.82 -13.16 0.53
C ASP A 182 -6.27 -13.66 1.91
N CYS A 183 -7.25 -14.56 1.90
CA CYS A 183 -7.77 -15.24 3.08
C CYS A 183 -7.53 -16.74 2.89
N PRO A 184 -6.63 -17.35 3.69
CA PRO A 184 -6.36 -18.78 3.57
C PRO A 184 -7.63 -19.63 3.72
N PRO A 185 -7.73 -20.77 3.01
CA PRO A 185 -8.95 -21.57 2.97
C PRO A 185 -9.33 -22.20 4.31
N TRP A 186 -8.37 -22.33 5.23
CA TRP A 186 -8.56 -22.91 6.57
C TRP A 186 -9.01 -21.89 7.63
N THR A 187 -9.18 -20.61 7.28
CA THR A 187 -9.67 -19.58 8.20
C THR A 187 -10.77 -18.75 7.53
N SER A 188 -11.45 -17.91 8.32
CA SER A 188 -12.50 -17.01 7.84
C SER A 188 -12.11 -15.56 8.11
N ASP A 189 -12.58 -14.63 7.28
CA ASP A 189 -12.34 -13.20 7.49
C ASP A 189 -13.00 -12.74 8.81
N PRO A 190 -12.21 -12.33 9.82
CA PRO A 190 -12.71 -12.06 11.17
C PRO A 190 -13.58 -10.79 11.25
N PHE A 191 -13.44 -9.88 10.29
CA PHE A 191 -14.23 -8.63 10.24
C PHE A 191 -15.36 -8.68 9.23
N ARG A 192 -15.38 -9.69 8.36
CA ARG A 192 -16.45 -9.94 7.38
C ARG A 192 -16.83 -11.42 7.39
N PRO A 193 -17.29 -11.97 8.53
CA PRO A 193 -17.76 -13.34 8.57
C PRO A 193 -18.85 -13.51 7.52
N ALA A 194 -18.75 -14.55 6.70
CA ALA A 194 -19.74 -14.82 5.67
C ALA A 194 -21.13 -14.79 6.32
N ALA A 195 -22.00 -13.91 5.82
CA ALA A 195 -23.40 -13.96 6.23
C ALA A 195 -23.88 -15.39 5.98
N ARG A 196 -24.46 -16.04 6.99
CA ARG A 196 -25.08 -17.36 6.85
C ARG A 196 -26.27 -17.25 5.89
N SER A 197 -25.98 -17.29 4.60
CA SER A 197 -26.94 -17.39 3.52
C SER A 197 -26.30 -18.28 2.46
N GLY A 198 -26.84 -19.49 2.32
CA GLY A 198 -26.30 -20.51 1.44
C GLY A 198 -26.29 -20.07 -0.01
N ALA A 199 -25.10 -20.05 -0.59
CA ALA A 199 -24.77 -20.47 -1.95
C ALA A 199 -23.26 -20.26 -2.10
N ALA A 200 -22.52 -21.36 -2.15
CA ALA A 200 -21.16 -21.33 -2.64
C ALA A 200 -21.19 -20.89 -4.10
N THR A 201 -20.90 -19.62 -4.37
CA THR A 201 -20.37 -19.24 -5.68
C THR A 201 -18.88 -19.13 -5.53
N ALA A 202 -18.22 -20.26 -5.74
CA ALA A 202 -16.83 -20.29 -6.15
C ALA A 202 -16.69 -19.36 -7.37
N SER A 203 -15.94 -18.27 -7.21
CA SER A 203 -15.51 -17.43 -8.32
C SER A 203 -14.42 -18.19 -9.10
N ALA A 204 -14.81 -19.24 -9.80
CA ALA A 204 -14.06 -19.75 -10.93
C ALA A 204 -14.30 -18.78 -12.09
N ALA A 205 -13.32 -17.93 -12.39
CA ALA A 205 -13.32 -17.16 -13.62
C ALA A 205 -13.19 -18.13 -14.81
N SER A 206 -14.33 -18.59 -15.34
CA SER A 206 -14.37 -19.18 -16.67
C SER A 206 -14.17 -18.06 -17.71
N PRO A 207 -13.27 -18.22 -18.69
CA PRO A 207 -13.20 -17.29 -19.81
C PRO A 207 -14.32 -17.63 -20.79
N GLY A 208 -15.45 -16.93 -20.68
CA GLY A 208 -16.57 -17.14 -21.59
C GLY A 208 -17.86 -16.47 -21.14
N ASN A 209 -18.02 -15.19 -21.51
CA ASN A 209 -19.27 -14.52 -21.93
C ASN A 209 -19.21 -13.02 -21.60
N GLY A 210 -18.91 -12.21 -22.63
CA GLY A 210 -19.51 -10.90 -22.92
C GLY A 210 -19.53 -9.77 -21.89
N ASN A 211 -19.07 -9.96 -20.65
CA ASN A 211 -19.11 -8.88 -19.67
C ASN A 211 -17.95 -7.92 -19.94
N PRO A 212 -18.20 -6.62 -20.21
CA PRO A 212 -17.12 -5.67 -20.40
C PRO A 212 -16.26 -5.69 -19.13
N GLY A 213 -14.94 -5.86 -19.31
CA GLY A 213 -13.98 -5.83 -18.20
C GLY A 213 -14.13 -4.57 -17.33
N PRO A 214 -13.51 -4.54 -16.14
CA PRO A 214 -13.69 -3.45 -15.17
C PRO A 214 -13.48 -2.08 -15.81
N THR A 215 -14.41 -1.16 -15.56
CA THR A 215 -14.32 0.23 -16.03
C THR A 215 -13.73 1.13 -14.97
N LEU A 216 -12.79 1.96 -15.37
CA LEU A 216 -12.21 3.01 -14.54
C LEU A 216 -12.80 4.36 -14.93
N GLY A 217 -13.08 5.22 -13.95
CA GLY A 217 -13.79 6.48 -14.19
C GLY A 217 -15.21 6.30 -14.75
N GLY A 218 -15.76 5.09 -14.71
CA GLY A 218 -17.08 4.74 -15.27
C GLY A 218 -17.12 4.60 -16.79
N ILE A 219 -16.08 5.03 -17.52
CA ILE A 219 -16.10 5.13 -18.99
C ILE A 219 -14.92 4.46 -19.69
N TYR A 220 -13.82 4.18 -18.99
CA TYR A 220 -12.62 3.59 -19.59
C TYR A 220 -12.55 2.10 -19.31
N ARG A 221 -12.62 1.27 -20.35
CA ARG A 221 -12.51 -0.19 -20.21
C ARG A 221 -11.04 -0.59 -20.25
N LEU A 222 -10.54 -1.20 -19.19
CA LEU A 222 -9.16 -1.68 -19.13
C LEU A 222 -8.96 -2.87 -20.09
N THR A 223 -7.87 -2.86 -20.84
CA THR A 223 -7.52 -3.94 -21.79
C THR A 223 -6.33 -4.75 -21.31
N SER A 224 -5.33 -4.12 -20.67
CA SER A 224 -4.23 -4.82 -20.02
C SER A 224 -3.52 -3.95 -18.97
N GLY A 225 -2.79 -4.60 -18.06
CA GLY A 225 -1.85 -3.92 -17.16
C GLY A 225 -0.46 -3.84 -17.81
N VAL A 226 0.16 -2.67 -17.75
CA VAL A 226 1.53 -2.42 -18.22
C VAL A 226 2.51 -2.50 -17.07
N MET A 227 2.18 -1.86 -15.95
CA MET A 227 2.99 -1.84 -14.73
C MET A 227 2.06 -1.88 -13.53
N ARG A 228 2.48 -2.58 -12.47
CA ARG A 228 1.88 -2.49 -11.14
C ARG A 228 2.98 -2.32 -10.12
N GLY A 229 2.78 -1.40 -9.19
CA GLY A 229 3.74 -1.16 -8.13
C GLY A 229 3.09 -0.45 -6.94
N PRO A 230 3.87 -0.19 -5.88
CA PRO A 230 3.35 0.46 -4.67
C PRO A 230 2.91 1.91 -4.91
N ARG A 231 3.54 2.60 -5.88
CA ARG A 231 3.25 3.99 -6.29
C ARG A 231 1.98 4.15 -7.11
N GLY A 232 1.50 3.06 -7.69
CA GLY A 232 0.40 3.05 -8.65
C GLY A 232 0.64 2.05 -9.77
N SER A 233 -0.21 2.14 -10.77
CA SER A 233 -0.31 1.17 -11.85
C SER A 233 -0.48 1.90 -13.18
N VAL A 234 0.00 1.30 -14.25
CA VAL A 234 -0.19 1.79 -15.61
C VAL A 234 -1.00 0.75 -16.38
N TYR A 235 -2.04 1.21 -17.07
CA TYR A 235 -2.98 0.38 -17.80
C TYR A 235 -3.07 0.81 -19.25
N ARG A 236 -3.30 -0.15 -20.14
CA ARG A 236 -3.91 0.11 -21.45
C ARG A 236 -5.43 0.05 -21.29
N ALA A 237 -6.12 0.95 -21.96
CA ALA A 237 -7.56 1.05 -21.92
C ALA A 237 -8.12 1.49 -23.27
N VAL A 238 -9.44 1.41 -23.40
CA VAL A 238 -10.18 2.01 -24.50
C VAL A 238 -11.37 2.82 -23.99
N ASP A 239 -11.67 3.93 -24.67
CA ASP A 239 -12.90 4.70 -24.41
C ASP A 239 -14.13 4.08 -25.08
N GLN A 240 -15.28 4.75 -24.96
CA GLN A 240 -16.54 4.33 -25.57
C GLN A 240 -16.50 4.34 -27.11
N GLY A 241 -15.64 5.16 -27.70
CA GLY A 241 -15.41 5.25 -29.14
C GLY A 241 -14.37 4.24 -29.66
N GLY A 242 -13.78 3.42 -28.79
CA GLY A 242 -12.75 2.45 -29.14
C GLY A 242 -11.34 3.03 -29.30
N ARG A 243 -11.13 4.31 -28.93
CA ARG A 243 -9.79 4.92 -28.95
C ARG A 243 -8.90 4.24 -27.92
N ARG A 244 -7.67 3.90 -28.30
CA ARG A 244 -6.66 3.34 -27.38
C ARG A 244 -6.06 4.42 -26.49
N LEU A 245 -5.92 4.09 -25.22
CA LEU A 245 -5.51 5.01 -24.17
C LEU A 245 -4.51 4.35 -23.23
N VAL A 246 -3.68 5.18 -22.59
CA VAL A 246 -2.88 4.82 -21.42
C VAL A 246 -3.47 5.51 -20.20
N ILE A 247 -3.67 4.76 -19.13
CA ILE A 247 -4.11 5.30 -17.84
C ILE A 247 -3.02 5.06 -16.81
N LYS A 248 -2.58 6.14 -16.15
CA LYS A 248 -1.62 6.09 -15.06
C LYS A 248 -2.35 6.36 -13.75
N GLU A 249 -2.12 5.53 -12.74
CA GLU A 249 -2.58 5.70 -11.37
C GLU A 249 -1.44 6.26 -10.51
N ALA A 250 -1.75 7.25 -9.68
CA ALA A 250 -0.90 7.75 -8.61
C ALA A 250 -1.61 7.53 -7.27
N ARG A 251 -1.07 6.65 -6.43
CA ARG A 251 -1.67 6.27 -5.15
C ARG A 251 -1.42 7.32 -4.08
N ALA A 252 -2.48 7.70 -3.37
CA ALA A 252 -2.38 8.73 -2.35
C ALA A 252 -1.36 8.40 -1.27
N TYR A 253 -0.63 9.43 -0.82
CA TYR A 253 0.31 9.43 0.30
C TYR A 253 1.57 8.58 0.11
N VAL A 254 1.72 7.88 -1.01
CA VAL A 254 2.94 7.13 -1.35
C VAL A 254 4.05 8.10 -1.78
N SER A 255 5.28 7.83 -1.35
CA SER A 255 6.45 8.69 -1.61
C SER A 255 6.24 10.15 -1.15
N GLU A 256 5.60 10.34 0.01
CA GLU A 256 5.39 11.66 0.60
C GLU A 256 6.72 12.35 0.96
N ARG A 257 6.89 13.58 0.47
CA ARG A 257 8.02 14.46 0.74
C ARG A 257 7.82 15.25 2.04
N THR A 258 8.88 15.91 2.49
CA THR A 258 8.86 16.76 3.70
C THR A 258 7.93 17.96 3.60
N ASP A 259 7.62 18.43 2.39
CA ASP A 259 6.62 19.48 2.13
C ASP A 259 5.17 18.95 2.05
N GLY A 260 4.96 17.66 2.31
CA GLY A 260 3.65 17.01 2.30
C GLY A 260 3.13 16.65 0.90
N LEU A 261 3.92 16.89 -0.16
CA LEU A 261 3.58 16.44 -1.51
C LEU A 261 3.91 14.96 -1.67
N ASP A 262 2.98 14.21 -2.27
CA ASP A 262 3.16 12.79 -2.57
C ASP A 262 3.23 12.53 -4.08
N ILE A 263 3.26 11.26 -4.48
CA ILE A 263 3.37 10.85 -5.89
C ILE A 263 2.29 11.46 -6.80
N ARG A 264 1.12 11.87 -6.27
CA ARG A 264 0.08 12.54 -7.08
C ARG A 264 0.56 13.87 -7.64
N TRP A 265 1.51 14.52 -6.97
CA TRP A 265 2.14 15.72 -7.53
C TRP A 265 2.82 15.44 -8.88
N GLN A 266 3.45 14.27 -9.07
CA GLN A 266 4.09 13.92 -10.34
C GLN A 266 3.07 13.83 -11.47
N ILE A 267 1.90 13.23 -11.21
CA ILE A 267 0.85 13.10 -12.22
C ILE A 267 0.23 14.45 -12.59
N ARG A 268 0.10 15.37 -11.61
CA ARG A 268 -0.35 16.74 -11.85
C ARG A 268 0.67 17.57 -12.62
N ASN A 269 1.96 17.39 -12.35
CA ASN A 269 3.01 18.02 -13.15
C ASN A 269 3.05 17.44 -14.56
N GLU A 270 2.91 16.13 -14.73
CA GLU A 270 2.83 15.49 -16.04
C GLU A 270 1.66 16.07 -16.85
N ARG A 271 0.46 16.16 -16.26
CA ARG A 271 -0.68 16.84 -16.87
C ARG A 271 -0.33 18.25 -17.36
N ARG A 272 0.31 19.08 -16.53
CA ARG A 272 0.71 20.44 -16.89
C ARG A 272 1.67 20.46 -18.08
N ILE A 273 2.62 19.53 -18.13
CA ILE A 273 3.58 19.43 -19.23
C ILE A 273 2.89 18.97 -20.52
N LEU A 274 2.01 17.96 -20.46
CA LEU A 274 1.26 17.48 -21.63
C LEU A 274 0.35 18.57 -22.22
N GLN A 275 -0.23 19.43 -21.36
CA GLN A 275 -0.99 20.60 -21.83
C GLN A 275 -0.10 21.61 -22.56
N ALA A 276 1.13 21.84 -22.08
CA ALA A 276 2.06 22.77 -22.73
C ALA A 276 2.61 22.23 -24.06
N LEU A 277 2.62 20.91 -24.24
CA LEU A 277 3.11 20.21 -25.43
C LEU A 277 1.98 19.75 -26.37
N GLU A 278 0.77 20.29 -26.20
CA GLU A 278 -0.37 19.91 -27.03
C GLU A 278 -0.06 20.14 -28.52
N GLY A 279 -0.31 19.12 -29.36
CA GLY A 279 -0.07 19.16 -30.80
C GLY A 279 1.37 18.88 -31.23
N VAL A 280 2.31 18.69 -30.31
CA VAL A 280 3.69 18.28 -30.65
C VAL A 280 3.67 16.81 -31.10
N ALA A 281 4.19 16.55 -32.31
CA ALA A 281 4.23 15.20 -32.87
C ALA A 281 5.04 14.24 -31.97
N GLY A 282 4.47 13.07 -31.69
CA GLY A 282 5.09 12.04 -30.85
C GLY A 282 4.89 12.22 -29.34
N VAL A 283 4.28 13.33 -28.89
CA VAL A 283 3.89 13.51 -27.49
C VAL A 283 2.46 13.01 -27.27
N PRO A 284 2.19 12.17 -26.24
CA PRO A 284 0.84 11.75 -25.93
C PRO A 284 -0.12 12.92 -25.66
N GLY A 285 -1.31 12.87 -26.25
CA GLY A 285 -2.36 13.84 -25.97
C GLY A 285 -2.96 13.62 -24.59
N LEU A 286 -3.17 14.69 -23.83
CA LEU A 286 -3.96 14.65 -22.59
C LEU A 286 -5.44 14.38 -22.92
N VAL A 287 -6.03 13.37 -22.28
CA VAL A 287 -7.44 13.02 -22.48
C VAL A 287 -8.28 13.35 -21.25
N ASP A 288 -7.84 12.98 -20.05
CA ASP A 288 -8.57 13.22 -18.81
C ASP A 288 -7.65 13.18 -17.58
N HIS A 289 -8.11 13.75 -16.46
CA HIS A 289 -7.49 13.65 -15.15
C HIS A 289 -8.55 13.66 -14.05
N PHE A 290 -8.73 12.54 -13.36
CA PHE A 290 -9.80 12.34 -12.39
C PHE A 290 -9.31 11.64 -11.12
N ARG A 291 -10.19 11.60 -10.11
CA ARG A 291 -9.96 10.90 -8.84
C ARG A 291 -10.86 9.69 -8.70
N HIS A 292 -10.32 8.62 -8.13
CA HIS A 292 -11.12 7.50 -7.63
C HIS A 292 -10.73 7.22 -6.18
N GLY A 293 -11.58 7.66 -5.24
CA GLY A 293 -11.22 7.72 -3.83
C GLY A 293 -10.12 8.76 -3.57
N GLU A 294 -9.03 8.33 -2.95
CA GLU A 294 -7.90 9.20 -2.61
C GLU A 294 -6.88 9.30 -3.75
N ASP A 295 -6.88 8.33 -4.67
CA ASP A 295 -5.93 8.21 -5.78
C ASP A 295 -6.30 9.13 -6.95
N GLU A 296 -5.28 9.49 -7.73
CA GLU A 296 -5.41 10.28 -8.94
C GLU A 296 -5.04 9.46 -10.18
N TYR A 297 -5.73 9.75 -11.28
CA TYR A 297 -5.55 9.05 -12.54
C TYR A 297 -5.38 10.06 -13.67
N LEU A 298 -4.42 9.80 -14.54
CA LEU A 298 -4.16 10.57 -15.75
C LEU A 298 -4.38 9.68 -16.96
N VAL A 299 -5.17 10.16 -17.91
CA VAL A 299 -5.49 9.46 -19.14
C VAL A 299 -4.84 10.19 -20.31
N THR A 300 -4.09 9.46 -21.11
CA THR A 300 -3.44 9.98 -22.32
C THR A 300 -3.78 9.13 -23.54
N THR A 301 -3.54 9.66 -24.73
CA THR A 301 -3.48 8.83 -25.94
C THR A 301 -2.35 7.80 -25.82
N GLU A 302 -2.50 6.70 -26.54
CA GLU A 302 -1.46 5.68 -26.66
C GLU A 302 -0.58 5.97 -27.88
N GLU A 303 0.62 6.51 -27.66
CA GLU A 303 1.61 6.79 -28.70
C GLU A 303 2.71 5.72 -28.70
N GLY A 304 2.54 4.69 -29.53
CA GLY A 304 3.56 3.65 -29.75
C GLY A 304 3.76 2.66 -28.60
N THR A 305 4.91 2.00 -28.61
CA THR A 305 5.26 0.90 -27.68
C THR A 305 6.45 1.20 -26.78
N THR A 306 7.08 2.37 -26.92
CA THR A 306 8.31 2.74 -26.23
C THR A 306 8.03 3.90 -25.27
N ASP A 307 8.41 3.76 -24.00
CA ASP A 307 8.32 4.86 -23.04
C ASP A 307 9.44 5.89 -23.24
N LEU A 308 9.25 7.10 -22.70
CA LEU A 308 10.19 8.20 -22.85
C LEU A 308 11.59 7.89 -22.31
N ASN A 309 11.70 7.16 -21.20
CA ASN A 309 13.00 6.82 -20.62
C ASN A 309 13.78 5.91 -21.56
N ARG A 310 13.13 4.87 -22.08
CA ARG A 310 13.71 3.98 -23.07
C ARG A 310 14.08 4.73 -24.35
N PHE A 311 13.17 5.58 -24.86
CA PHE A 311 13.44 6.37 -26.06
C PHE A 311 14.67 7.26 -25.89
N VAL A 312 14.79 7.99 -24.77
CA VAL A 312 15.93 8.86 -24.48
C VAL A 312 17.22 8.08 -24.27
N ASN A 313 17.16 6.90 -23.66
CA ASN A 313 18.33 6.03 -23.51
C ASN A 313 18.81 5.49 -24.86
N GLU A 314 17.90 5.16 -25.77
CA GLU A 314 18.21 4.61 -27.10
C GLU A 314 18.59 5.70 -28.12
N ASN A 315 18.02 6.91 -28.04
CA ASN A 315 18.14 7.95 -29.06
C ASN A 315 18.86 9.23 -28.58
N GLY A 316 19.20 9.32 -27.30
CA GLY A 316 19.79 10.50 -26.68
C GLY A 316 18.75 11.51 -26.18
N ARG A 317 19.24 12.58 -25.54
CA ARG A 317 18.41 13.65 -25.00
C ARG A 317 17.90 14.55 -26.11
N PHE A 318 16.73 15.15 -25.89
CA PHE A 318 16.24 16.24 -26.72
C PHE A 318 17.08 17.50 -26.47
N PHE A 319 17.48 18.17 -27.54
CA PHE A 319 18.15 19.46 -27.52
C PHE A 319 17.33 20.46 -28.32
N ASP A 320 17.43 21.75 -27.99
CA ASP A 320 16.68 22.82 -28.66
C ASP A 320 17.13 23.07 -30.11
N GLU A 321 18.10 22.31 -30.63
CA GLU A 321 18.57 22.49 -32.01
C GLU A 321 17.62 21.87 -33.04
N PRO A 322 17.20 22.64 -34.06
CA PRO A 322 16.28 22.20 -35.10
C PRO A 322 17.00 21.24 -36.06
N GLY A 323 17.08 19.96 -35.71
CA GLY A 323 17.69 18.97 -36.61
C GLY A 323 17.66 17.53 -36.16
N ASN A 324 17.46 17.24 -34.87
CA ASN A 324 17.50 15.88 -34.36
C ASN A 324 16.26 15.50 -33.55
N THR A 325 15.08 15.71 -34.12
CA THR A 325 13.92 14.90 -33.75
C THR A 325 14.13 13.56 -34.43
N GLY A 326 14.64 12.56 -33.71
CA GLY A 326 14.65 11.17 -34.18
C GLY A 326 13.25 10.81 -34.65
N ARG A 327 13.06 10.85 -35.97
CA ARG A 327 11.80 10.55 -36.65
C ARG A 327 11.61 9.05 -36.71
#